data_AF-A0A7J6AFF1-F1
#
_entry.id   AF-A0A7J6AFF1-F1
#
_cell.length_a   1.000
_cell.length_b   1.000
_cell.length_c   1.000
_cell.angle_alpha   90.00
_cell.angle_beta   90.00
_cell.angle_gamma   90.00
#
_symmetry.space_group_name_H-M   'P 1'
#
loop_
_entity.id
_entity.type
_entity.pdbx_description
1 polymer ?
#
loop_
_entity_poly.entity_id
_entity_poly.type
_entity_poly.pdbx_seq_one_letter_code
_entity_poly.pdbx_strand_id
1 'polypeptide(L)'
;MGGLNVGDRATYSDNPQKKSQTASSVDIVVNGKACDCDVVAECKVGDAVPLEVKLTNRSKSAVGPFSLTVVPFQDYQNGVQNFELQEAVTFIGSNSFYIESVSPAGNSICAGALLFLYTGDFYLNIKFQDDSPSRDLPPTWFCLPNVHIRAQEPIDAAA
;
A
#
# COMPACT_ATOMS: atom_id res chain seq x y z
N MET A 1 13.78 65.55 4.79
CA MET A 1 13.41 65.47 3.36
C MET A 1 13.91 64.14 2.82
N GLY A 2 12.98 63.27 2.38
CA GLY A 2 13.18 62.05 1.58
C GLY A 2 13.98 60.92 2.24
N GLY A 3 13.62 59.63 2.21
CA GLY A 3 12.63 58.90 1.44
C GLY A 3 13.18 57.50 1.10
N LEU A 4 12.49 56.45 1.59
CA LEU A 4 12.31 55.05 1.10
C LEU A 4 13.38 54.29 0.29
N ASN A 5 13.68 53.05 0.74
CA ASN A 5 13.51 51.73 0.05
C ASN A 5 14.16 50.66 0.96
N VAL A 6 13.55 49.60 1.53
CA VAL A 6 12.61 48.53 1.10
C VAL A 6 13.14 47.65 -0.04
N GLY A 7 13.31 46.35 0.26
CA GLY A 7 13.64 45.24 -0.66
C GLY A 7 15.16 45.01 -0.79
N ASP A 8 15.75 43.82 -0.63
CA ASP A 8 15.24 42.50 -1.00
C ASP A 8 15.66 41.40 -0.03
N ARG A 9 14.62 40.74 0.48
CA ARG A 9 14.64 39.41 1.08
C ARG A 9 14.99 38.45 -0.05
N ALA A 10 16.14 37.79 0.02
CA ALA A 10 16.49 36.72 -0.91
C ALA A 10 15.42 35.61 -0.82
N THR A 11 14.44 35.66 -1.71
CA THR A 11 13.60 34.52 -2.04
C THR A 11 14.50 33.54 -2.75
N TYR A 12 15.05 32.58 -2.02
CA TYR A 12 15.51 31.35 -2.66
C TYR A 12 14.23 30.65 -3.11
N SER A 13 13.88 30.92 -4.35
CA SER A 13 12.73 30.40 -5.07
C SER A 13 12.61 28.91 -4.79
N ASP A 14 11.48 28.52 -4.19
CA ASP A 14 10.93 27.18 -4.34
C ASP A 14 10.95 26.88 -5.84
N ASN A 15 11.84 25.99 -6.25
CA ASN A 15 11.91 25.51 -7.60
C ASN A 15 10.87 24.39 -7.72
N PRO A 16 9.67 24.61 -8.31
CA PRO A 16 8.60 23.62 -8.29
C PRO A 16 8.83 22.50 -9.32
N GLN A 17 10.01 22.43 -9.95
CA GLN A 17 10.30 21.51 -11.04
C GLN A 17 11.63 20.77 -10.83
N LYS A 18 11.65 19.93 -9.80
CA LYS A 18 12.60 18.81 -9.72
C LYS A 18 11.92 17.52 -9.25
N LYS A 19 10.91 17.06 -10.02
CA LYS A 19 10.46 15.67 -10.00
C LYS A 19 10.28 15.16 -11.43
N SER A 20 11.39 14.95 -12.13
CA SER A 20 11.44 13.90 -13.16
C SER A 20 11.40 12.56 -12.43
N GLN A 21 10.24 12.15 -11.91
CA GLN A 21 10.13 10.94 -11.10
C GLN A 21 9.62 9.78 -11.95
N THR A 22 10.56 9.17 -12.66
CA THR A 22 10.50 7.89 -13.37
C THR A 22 10.46 6.71 -12.37
N ALA A 23 9.64 6.81 -11.32
CA ALA A 23 9.60 5.83 -10.24
C ALA A 23 8.48 4.81 -10.48
N SER A 24 8.81 3.51 -10.42
CA SER A 24 7.80 2.44 -10.34
C SER A 24 6.95 2.63 -9.08
N SER A 25 5.66 2.30 -9.12
CA SER A 25 4.72 2.53 -8.02
C SER A 25 3.91 1.28 -7.69
N VAL A 26 3.39 1.23 -6.47
CA VAL A 26 2.42 0.24 -6.02
C VAL A 26 1.18 0.99 -5.55
N ASP A 27 0.04 0.66 -6.13
CA ASP A 27 -1.26 1.20 -5.74
C ASP A 27 -2.07 0.09 -5.06
N ILE A 28 -2.68 0.38 -3.91
CA ILE A 28 -3.46 -0.61 -3.15
C ILE A 28 -4.90 -0.12 -3.06
N VAL A 29 -5.84 -1.04 -3.28
CA VAL A 29 -7.28 -0.75 -3.22
C VAL A 29 -7.93 -1.77 -2.30
N VAL A 30 -8.67 -1.30 -1.30
CA VAL A 30 -9.46 -2.11 -0.36
C VAL A 30 -10.93 -1.73 -0.50
N ASN A 31 -11.82 -2.69 -0.71
CA ASN A 31 -13.25 -2.45 -0.96
C ASN A 31 -13.51 -1.42 -2.09
N GLY A 32 -12.68 -1.43 -3.14
CA GLY A 32 -12.78 -0.48 -4.24
C GLY A 32 -12.31 0.95 -3.92
N LYS A 33 -11.80 1.20 -2.71
CA LYS A 33 -11.23 2.48 -2.29
C LYS A 33 -9.71 2.42 -2.28
N ALA A 34 -9.04 3.40 -2.87
CA ALA A 34 -7.59 3.50 -2.79
C ALA A 34 -7.14 3.70 -1.34
N CYS A 35 -6.17 2.92 -0.90
CA CYS A 35 -5.52 3.08 0.40
C CYS A 35 -4.26 3.93 0.23
N ASP A 36 -4.22 5.04 0.96
CA ASP A 36 -3.04 5.88 1.15
C ASP A 36 -2.67 5.91 2.63
N CYS A 37 -1.64 6.67 3.00
CA CYS A 37 -1.11 6.70 4.37
C CYS A 37 -2.08 7.22 5.43
N ASP A 38 -3.18 7.89 5.05
CA ASP A 38 -4.08 8.59 5.98
C ASP A 38 -5.52 8.03 5.97
N VAL A 39 -5.80 7.05 5.10
CA VAL A 39 -7.15 6.47 4.94
C VAL A 39 -7.28 5.15 5.68
N VAL A 40 -8.22 5.10 6.62
CA VAL A 40 -8.67 3.86 7.25
C VAL A 40 -9.77 3.22 6.40
N ALA A 41 -9.53 2.01 5.92
CA ALA A 41 -10.53 1.22 5.21
C ALA A 41 -11.46 0.54 6.21
N GLU A 42 -12.70 1.00 6.32
CA GLU A 42 -13.70 0.37 7.18
C GLU A 42 -14.34 -0.83 6.47
N CYS A 43 -14.51 -1.92 7.22
CA CYS A 43 -15.23 -3.11 6.78
C CYS A 43 -16.09 -3.69 7.90
N LYS A 44 -17.05 -4.53 7.52
CA LYS A 44 -17.88 -5.28 8.45
C LYS A 44 -17.26 -6.65 8.72
N VAL A 45 -17.26 -7.07 9.98
CA VAL A 45 -16.90 -8.45 10.35
C VAL A 45 -17.83 -9.44 9.64
N GLY A 46 -17.25 -10.51 9.09
CA GLY A 46 -17.95 -11.55 8.35
C GLY A 46 -18.17 -11.27 6.86
N ASP A 47 -17.94 -10.04 6.39
CA ASP A 47 -18.02 -9.71 4.96
C ASP A 47 -16.67 -9.96 4.27
N ALA A 48 -16.74 -10.39 3.01
CA ALA A 48 -15.56 -10.44 2.15
C ALA A 48 -15.09 -9.01 1.83
N VAL A 49 -13.81 -8.75 2.03
CA VAL A 49 -13.15 -7.46 1.80
C VAL A 49 -12.21 -7.59 0.60
N PRO A 50 -12.64 -7.22 -0.62
CA PRO A 50 -11.76 -7.20 -1.79
C PRO A 50 -10.50 -6.37 -1.56
N LEU A 51 -9.36 -6.93 -1.97
CA LEU A 51 -8.06 -6.30 -1.95
C LEU A 51 -7.44 -6.43 -3.34
N GLU A 52 -6.99 -5.31 -3.89
CA GLU A 52 -6.20 -5.27 -5.12
C GLU A 52 -4.88 -4.57 -4.87
N VAL A 53 -3.80 -5.19 -5.34
CA VAL A 53 -2.46 -4.61 -5.35
C VAL A 53 -2.02 -4.48 -6.81
N LYS A 54 -1.93 -3.24 -7.27
CA LYS A 54 -1.50 -2.91 -8.62
C LYS A 54 -0.04 -2.46 -8.62
N LEU A 55 0.78 -3.21 -9.33
CA LEU A 55 2.19 -2.90 -9.54
C LEU A 55 2.34 -2.20 -10.88
N THR A 56 2.99 -1.04 -10.88
CA THR A 56 3.32 -0.31 -12.10
C THR A 56 4.83 -0.27 -12.28
N ASN A 57 5.34 -0.86 -13.37
CA ASN A 57 6.76 -0.83 -13.70
C ASN A 57 7.07 0.39 -14.58
N ARG A 58 7.80 1.37 -14.02
CA ARG A 58 8.30 2.54 -14.78
C ARG A 58 9.79 2.45 -15.10
N SER A 59 10.42 1.32 -14.82
CA SER A 59 11.81 1.07 -15.20
C SER A 59 11.93 0.82 -16.71
N LYS A 60 13.17 0.82 -17.20
CA LYS A 60 13.49 0.59 -18.62
C LYS A 60 13.49 -0.89 -19.01
N SER A 61 13.45 -1.79 -18.03
CA SER A 61 13.58 -3.23 -18.20
C SER A 61 12.34 -3.94 -17.67
N ALA A 62 12.11 -5.16 -18.14
CA ALA A 62 11.12 -6.02 -17.51
C ALA A 62 11.61 -6.40 -16.10
N VAL A 63 10.69 -6.53 -15.16
CA VAL A 63 10.99 -6.87 -13.76
C VAL A 63 10.35 -8.21 -13.41
N GLY A 64 11.15 -9.14 -12.90
CA GLY A 64 10.72 -10.46 -12.42
C GLY A 64 11.62 -11.61 -12.87
N PRO A 65 11.31 -12.84 -12.46
CA PRO A 65 10.14 -13.24 -11.67
C PRO A 65 10.24 -12.90 -10.18
N PHE A 66 9.09 -12.73 -9.53
CA PHE A 66 8.99 -12.51 -8.08
C PHE A 66 7.64 -12.95 -7.53
N SER A 67 7.57 -13.11 -6.21
CA SER A 67 6.34 -13.43 -5.50
C SER A 67 5.91 -12.26 -4.61
N LEU A 68 4.64 -11.89 -4.66
CA LEU A 68 4.03 -10.87 -3.80
C LEU A 68 3.15 -11.56 -2.77
N THR A 69 3.42 -11.34 -1.48
CA THR A 69 2.64 -11.92 -0.39
C THR A 69 2.05 -10.85 0.50
N VAL A 70 0.75 -10.89 0.72
CA VAL A 70 0.04 -10.01 1.65
C VAL A 70 -0.07 -10.72 3.01
N VAL A 71 0.40 -10.06 4.06
CA VAL A 71 0.41 -10.60 5.42
C VAL A 71 -0.29 -9.61 6.36
N PRO A 72 -1.47 -9.94 6.88
CA PRO A 72 -2.14 -9.11 7.87
C PRO A 72 -1.40 -9.19 9.22
N PHE A 73 -1.44 -8.10 9.97
CA PHE A 73 -0.93 -8.03 11.33
C PHE A 73 -1.76 -7.04 12.16
N GLN A 74 -1.57 -7.05 13.48
CA GLN A 74 -2.08 -6.03 14.38
C GLN A 74 -0.91 -5.36 15.09
N ASP A 75 -1.00 -4.06 15.35
CA ASP A 75 -0.04 -3.35 16.21
C ASP A 75 -0.63 -3.25 17.62
N TYR A 76 0.13 -3.66 18.63
CA TYR A 76 -0.27 -3.54 20.04
C TYR A 76 -0.15 -2.12 20.60
N GLN A 77 -0.14 -1.08 19.75
CA GLN A 77 0.02 0.34 20.10
C GLN A 77 1.34 0.68 20.80
N ASN A 78 2.28 -0.27 20.82
CA ASN A 78 3.64 -0.13 21.32
C ASN A 78 4.67 -0.32 20.19
N GLY A 79 4.21 -0.46 18.94
CA GLY A 79 5.03 -0.71 17.77
C GLY A 79 5.38 -2.19 17.55
N VAL A 80 4.90 -3.10 18.41
CA VAL A 80 5.08 -4.54 18.21
C VAL A 80 4.00 -5.05 17.25
N GLN A 81 4.46 -5.53 16.09
CA GLN A 81 3.60 -6.12 15.06
C GLN A 81 3.32 -7.60 15.38
N ASN A 82 2.05 -7.91 15.64
CA ASN A 82 1.55 -9.27 15.79
C ASN A 82 1.09 -9.85 14.46
N PHE A 83 1.81 -10.86 13.97
CA PHE A 83 1.43 -11.63 12.79
C PHE A 83 0.64 -12.91 13.14
N GLU A 84 0.62 -13.30 14.42
CA GLU A 84 -0.16 -14.44 14.89
C GLU A 84 -1.58 -13.99 15.19
N LEU A 85 -2.35 -13.83 14.12
CA LEU A 85 -3.74 -13.40 14.19
C LEU A 85 -4.72 -14.54 14.50
N GLN A 86 -4.21 -15.77 14.65
CA GLN A 86 -5.01 -16.99 14.84
C GLN A 86 -6.14 -17.08 13.81
N GLU A 87 -7.39 -16.94 14.23
CA GLU A 87 -8.59 -16.97 13.39
C GLU A 87 -9.19 -15.57 13.18
N ALA A 88 -8.50 -14.50 13.57
CA ALA A 88 -9.04 -13.14 13.49
C ALA A 88 -9.27 -12.65 12.07
N VAL A 89 -8.42 -13.10 11.14
CA VAL A 89 -8.48 -12.78 9.72
C VAL A 89 -8.02 -13.97 8.89
N THR A 90 -8.67 -14.20 7.77
CA THR A 90 -8.27 -15.20 6.78
C THR A 90 -8.34 -14.63 5.38
N PHE A 91 -7.62 -15.24 4.44
CA PHE A 91 -7.74 -14.91 3.02
C PHE A 91 -8.77 -15.80 2.34
N ILE A 92 -9.58 -15.17 1.51
CA ILE A 92 -10.42 -15.86 0.54
C ILE A 92 -9.57 -16.01 -0.73
N GLY A 93 -9.07 -17.21 -0.97
CA GLY A 93 -8.15 -17.51 -2.08
C GLY A 93 -6.68 -17.46 -1.65
N SER A 94 -5.80 -17.07 -2.57
CA SER A 94 -4.37 -16.97 -2.28
C SER A 94 -4.01 -15.61 -1.69
N ASN A 95 -3.12 -15.60 -0.70
CA ASN A 95 -2.47 -14.39 -0.21
C ASN A 95 -1.11 -14.14 -0.86
N SER A 96 -0.62 -15.11 -1.65
CA SER A 96 0.64 -15.03 -2.37
C SER A 96 0.43 -15.18 -3.88
N PHE A 97 1.03 -14.28 -4.64
CA PHE A 97 0.85 -14.14 -6.07
C PHE A 97 2.20 -14.20 -6.77
N TYR A 98 2.38 -15.22 -7.62
CA TYR A 98 3.56 -15.33 -8.47
C TYR A 98 3.41 -14.44 -9.69
N ILE A 99 4.43 -13.61 -9.95
CA ILE A 99 4.47 -12.68 -11.08
C ILE A 99 5.71 -13.01 -11.89
N GLU A 100 5.50 -13.58 -13.07
CA GLU A 100 6.59 -13.98 -13.97
C GLU A 100 7.38 -12.76 -14.47
N SER A 101 6.68 -11.73 -14.91
CA SER A 101 7.31 -10.52 -15.44
C SER A 101 6.32 -9.35 -15.49
N VAL A 102 6.80 -8.14 -15.18
CA VAL A 102 6.10 -6.88 -15.46
C VAL A 102 6.88 -6.11 -16.51
N SER A 103 6.29 -5.92 -17.69
CA SER A 103 6.94 -5.24 -18.82
C SER A 103 7.26 -3.77 -18.52
N PRO A 104 8.23 -3.15 -19.22
CA PRO A 104 8.47 -1.71 -19.13
C PRO A 104 7.19 -0.92 -19.44
N ALA A 105 6.86 0.08 -18.60
CA ALA A 105 5.61 0.83 -18.63
C ALA A 105 4.32 0.00 -18.46
N GLY A 106 4.45 -1.29 -18.13
CA GLY A 106 3.36 -2.21 -17.88
C GLY A 106 2.84 -2.15 -16.45
N ASN A 107 1.74 -2.88 -16.22
CA ASN A 107 1.19 -3.11 -14.90
C ASN A 107 0.82 -4.58 -14.69
N SER A 108 0.76 -4.97 -13.43
CA SER A 108 0.21 -6.25 -12.98
C SER A 108 -0.73 -6.00 -11.80
N ILE A 109 -1.84 -6.73 -11.75
CA ILE A 109 -2.85 -6.60 -10.69
C ILE A 109 -2.96 -7.94 -9.98
N CYS A 110 -2.69 -7.93 -8.67
CA CYS A 110 -2.91 -9.05 -7.77
C CYS A 110 -4.19 -8.79 -6.99
N ALA A 111 -5.23 -9.58 -7.25
CA ALA A 111 -6.53 -9.44 -6.61
C ALA A 111 -6.81 -10.62 -5.69
N GLY A 112 -7.34 -10.33 -4.51
CA GLY A 112 -7.81 -11.31 -3.53
C GLY A 112 -8.88 -10.71 -2.64
N ALA A 113 -9.25 -11.41 -1.57
CA ALA A 113 -10.11 -10.84 -0.55
C ALA A 113 -9.68 -11.32 0.84
N LEU A 114 -9.92 -10.48 1.84
CA LEU A 114 -9.75 -10.78 3.25
C LEU A 114 -11.12 -11.02 3.88
N LEU A 115 -11.18 -11.88 4.87
CA LEU A 115 -12.35 -12.08 5.73
C LEU A 115 -11.92 -11.84 7.16
N PHE A 116 -12.46 -10.80 7.78
CA PHE A 116 -12.23 -10.48 9.18
C PHE A 116 -13.34 -11.12 10.02
N LEU A 117 -12.95 -11.97 10.98
CA LEU A 117 -13.88 -12.72 11.84
C LEU A 117 -14.06 -12.06 13.22
N TYR A 118 -13.22 -11.07 13.53
CA TYR A 118 -13.25 -10.34 14.79
C TYR A 118 -13.12 -8.84 14.52
N THR A 119 -13.71 -8.03 15.39
CA THR A 119 -13.53 -6.57 15.35
C THR A 119 -12.12 -6.18 15.73
N GLY A 120 -11.60 -5.12 15.11
CA GLY A 120 -10.33 -4.53 15.49
C GLY A 120 -9.70 -3.72 14.37
N ASP A 121 -8.56 -3.12 14.71
CA ASP A 121 -7.66 -2.48 13.75
C ASP A 121 -6.65 -3.52 13.26
N PHE A 122 -6.57 -3.68 11.95
CA PHE A 122 -5.67 -4.59 11.26
C PHE A 122 -4.85 -3.81 10.23
N TYR A 123 -3.66 -4.29 9.96
CA TYR A 123 -2.74 -3.68 9.02
C TYR A 123 -2.24 -4.72 8.03
N LEU A 124 -1.92 -4.31 6.80
CA LEU A 124 -1.35 -5.23 5.80
C LEU A 124 0.12 -4.91 5.56
N ASN A 125 0.95 -5.96 5.64
CA ASN A 125 2.31 -5.93 5.17
C ASN A 125 2.39 -6.63 3.81
N ILE A 126 2.79 -5.91 2.77
CA ILE A 126 3.02 -6.49 1.45
C ILE A 126 4.51 -6.79 1.30
N LYS A 127 4.82 -8.08 1.17
CA LYS A 127 6.19 -8.57 1.06
C LYS A 127 6.46 -8.99 -0.37
N PHE A 128 7.60 -8.56 -0.88
CA PHE A 128 8.12 -9.03 -2.16
C PHE A 128 9.25 -10.01 -1.90
N GLN A 129 9.18 -11.17 -2.55
CA GLN A 129 10.26 -12.13 -2.62
C GLN A 129 10.81 -12.11 -4.04
N ASP A 130 12.01 -11.59 -4.18
CA ASP A 130 12.71 -11.58 -5.46
C ASP A 130 13.28 -12.97 -5.75
N ASP A 131 12.67 -13.65 -6.72
CA ASP A 131 13.09 -14.98 -7.16
C ASP A 131 13.98 -14.88 -8.42
N SER A 132 14.33 -13.66 -8.85
CA SER A 132 15.21 -13.44 -9.98
C SER A 132 16.69 -13.60 -9.60
N PRO A 133 17.54 -14.10 -10.52
CA PRO A 133 18.97 -14.24 -10.25
C PRO A 133 19.67 -12.88 -10.15
N SER A 134 19.12 -11.83 -10.75
CA SER A 134 19.72 -10.49 -10.80
C SER A 134 19.30 -9.56 -9.68
N ARG A 135 18.22 -9.89 -8.95
CA ARG A 135 17.65 -9.12 -7.84
C ARG A 135 17.31 -7.67 -8.17
N ASP A 136 16.58 -7.47 -9.27
CA ASP A 136 16.34 -6.15 -9.88
C ASP A 136 14.98 -5.52 -9.52
N LEU A 137 14.34 -5.91 -8.42
CA LEU A 137 13.09 -5.26 -8.01
C LEU A 137 13.30 -3.75 -7.76
N PRO A 138 12.47 -2.87 -8.36
CA PRO A 138 12.54 -1.44 -8.14
C PRO A 138 12.47 -1.09 -6.65
N PRO A 139 13.44 -0.32 -6.10
CA PRO A 139 13.44 0.06 -4.68
C PRO A 139 12.16 0.78 -4.25
N THR A 140 11.51 1.47 -5.18
CA THR A 140 10.27 2.22 -4.95
C THR A 140 9.06 1.33 -4.70
N TRP A 141 9.11 0.04 -5.06
CA TRP A 141 8.06 -0.91 -4.69
C TRP A 141 8.13 -1.32 -3.22
N PHE A 142 9.25 -1.06 -2.53
CA PHE A 142 9.36 -1.27 -1.09
C PHE A 142 8.88 -0.05 -0.29
N CYS A 143 8.56 1.08 -0.94
CA CYS A 143 7.94 2.26 -0.34
C CYS A 143 6.42 2.14 -0.35
N LEU A 144 5.89 1.13 0.33
CA LEU A 144 4.46 0.83 0.35
C LEU A 144 3.71 1.77 1.31
N PRO A 145 2.48 2.18 0.98
CA PRO A 145 1.64 2.89 1.94
C PRO A 145 1.24 1.94 3.08
N ASN A 146 0.99 2.51 4.26
CA ASN A 146 0.42 1.74 5.37
C ASN A 146 -1.05 1.46 5.06
N VAL A 147 -1.43 0.18 4.95
CA VAL A 147 -2.82 -0.20 4.75
C VAL A 147 -3.43 -0.50 6.09
N HIS A 148 -4.30 0.39 6.56
CA HIS A 148 -5.05 0.22 7.79
C HIS A 148 -6.50 -0.14 7.48
N ILE A 149 -6.94 -1.28 7.98
CA ILE A 149 -8.31 -1.78 7.86
C ILE A 149 -8.93 -1.84 9.26
N ARG A 150 -10.11 -1.24 9.43
CA ARG A 150 -10.89 -1.35 10.66
C ARG A 150 -12.09 -2.26 10.42
N ALA A 151 -12.07 -3.43 11.03
CA ALA A 151 -13.20 -4.34 11.05
C ALA A 151 -14.08 -4.02 12.26
N GLN A 152 -15.36 -3.78 12.01
CA GLN A 152 -16.34 -3.45 13.04
C GLN A 152 -17.60 -4.31 12.88
N GLU A 153 -18.32 -4.51 13.99
CA GLU A 153 -19.65 -5.11 13.92
C GLU A 153 -20.56 -4.22 13.04
N PRO A 154 -21.60 -4.79 12.42
CA PRO A 154 -22.66 -3.98 11.86
C PRO A 154 -23.19 -3.08 12.98
N ILE A 155 -23.22 -1.78 12.72
CA ILE A 155 -24.01 -0.87 13.54
C ILE A 155 -25.45 -1.27 13.25
N ASP A 156 -26.04 -2.07 14.13
CA ASP A 156 -27.48 -2.24 14.16
C ASP A 156 -28.06 -0.84 14.33
N ALA A 157 -28.73 -0.35 13.29
CA ALA A 157 -29.61 0.80 13.43
C ALA A 157 -30.66 0.37 14.46
N ALA A 158 -30.48 0.79 15.70
CA ALA A 158 -31.46 0.59 16.74
C ALA A 158 -32.75 1.33 16.36
N ALA A 159 -33.71 0.60 15.80
CA ALA A 159 -35.16 0.71 15.99
C ALA A 159 -35.92 -0.12 14.95
#